data_AF-A0A1J4WAU4-F1
#
_entry.id   AF-A0A1J4WAU4-F1
#
_cell.length_a   1.000
_cell.length_b   1.000
_cell.length_c   1.000
_cell.angle_alpha   90.00
_cell.angle_beta   90.00
_cell.angle_gamma   90.00
#
_symmetry.space_group_name_H-M   'P 1'
#
loop_
_entity.id
_entity.type
_entity.pdbx_description
1 polymer ?
#
loop_
_entity_poly.entity_id
_entity_poly.type
_entity_poly.pdbx_seq_one_letter_code
_entity_poly.pdbx_strand_id
1 'polypeptide(L)'
;MEKLESIINDMLKENTGKHFLDSGGAYGRHWERNQGRDFEKEEACLTEIRADEEGTITELMVTFNLYHFLKAHLDIDEVTEELQKKFDEFSQEDSQIKETWEDVQKDFCKRYNINAKNSYYTYNFGTILSQDIVVAECETEDGEDFIFLRVHNGCDARGGFTAPKIFRKCEYFEIAMSACSAYCYGKSEGMKEGETGLFDLPNQYCRNNWISDDGGYDWYFDGCTLNEKDLFATVRYDEETKKCYCRECGGEIIFSVTESW
;
A
#
# COMPACT_ATOMS: atom_id res chain seq x y z
N MET A 1 -8.42 -10.51 15.93
CA MET A 1 -7.68 -10.58 14.67
C MET A 1 -8.44 -11.50 13.75
N GLU A 2 -8.97 -10.93 12.68
CA GLU A 2 -9.65 -11.64 11.62
C GLU A 2 -8.66 -12.54 10.84
N LYS A 3 -9.17 -13.48 10.05
CA LYS A 3 -8.33 -14.49 9.37
C LYS A 3 -7.31 -13.82 8.43
N LEU A 4 -7.75 -12.85 7.63
CA LEU A 4 -6.92 -12.09 6.70
C LEU A 4 -5.77 -11.38 7.44
N GLU A 5 -6.10 -10.64 8.50
CA GLU A 5 -5.14 -9.91 9.33
C GLU A 5 -4.05 -10.84 9.89
N SER A 6 -4.44 -12.03 10.36
CA SER A 6 -3.49 -13.02 10.88
C SER A 6 -2.54 -13.49 9.79
N ILE A 7 -3.05 -13.79 8.58
CA ILE A 7 -2.22 -14.23 7.45
C ILE A 7 -1.24 -13.13 7.05
N ILE A 8 -1.70 -11.88 6.93
CA ILE A 8 -0.84 -10.74 6.58
C ILE A 8 0.25 -10.54 7.64
N ASN A 9 -0.13 -10.55 8.93
CA ASN A 9 0.83 -10.42 10.02
C ASN A 9 1.88 -11.55 10.01
N ASP A 10 1.46 -12.79 9.71
CA ASP A 10 2.38 -13.92 9.62
C ASP A 10 3.33 -13.80 8.43
N MET A 11 2.83 -13.36 7.26
CA MET A 11 3.68 -13.07 6.10
C MET A 11 4.73 -12.01 6.43
N LEU A 12 4.36 -10.89 7.05
CA LEU A 12 5.31 -9.83 7.43
C LEU A 12 6.37 -10.28 8.44
N LYS A 13 6.08 -11.33 9.22
CA LYS A 13 7.00 -11.87 10.25
C LYS A 13 7.71 -13.16 9.83
N GLU A 14 7.38 -13.71 8.66
CA GLU A 14 7.93 -14.98 8.19
C GLU A 14 9.45 -14.90 8.03
N ASN A 15 10.15 -15.85 8.67
CA ASN A 15 11.59 -15.97 8.54
C ASN A 15 11.95 -16.57 7.18
N THR A 16 12.49 -15.73 6.30
CA THR A 16 12.90 -16.11 4.93
C THR A 16 14.38 -16.48 4.84
N GLY A 17 15.02 -16.75 5.98
CA GLY A 17 16.39 -17.21 6.07
C GLY A 17 17.44 -16.12 5.92
N LYS A 18 18.69 -16.56 5.74
CA LYS A 18 19.87 -15.70 5.51
C LYS A 18 20.67 -16.30 4.38
N HIS A 19 20.95 -15.50 3.35
CA HIS A 19 21.81 -15.92 2.25
C HIS A 19 23.13 -15.14 2.27
N PHE A 20 24.25 -15.77 1.93
CA PHE A 20 25.55 -15.08 1.94
C PHE A 20 25.62 -13.92 0.94
N LEU A 21 24.88 -14.01 -0.17
CA LEU A 21 24.78 -12.95 -1.19
C LEU A 21 23.70 -11.90 -0.89
N ASP A 22 23.01 -12.02 0.24
CA ASP A 22 22.09 -11.01 0.78
C ASP A 22 22.92 -9.87 1.39
N SER A 23 23.51 -9.06 0.51
CA SER A 23 24.34 -7.92 0.90
C SER A 23 23.48 -6.89 1.61
N GLY A 24 23.73 -6.68 2.90
CA GLY A 24 22.97 -5.71 3.69
C GLY A 24 22.63 -6.16 5.11
N GLY A 25 22.89 -7.42 5.47
CA GLY A 25 22.56 -7.97 6.80
C GLY A 25 23.10 -7.19 8.02
N ALA A 26 23.98 -6.21 7.82
CA ALA A 26 24.38 -5.23 8.84
C ALA A 26 23.23 -4.33 9.32
N TYR A 27 22.21 -4.07 8.49
CA TYR A 27 21.04 -3.24 8.80
C TYR A 27 19.81 -4.06 9.24
N GLY A 28 19.97 -5.38 9.37
CA GLY A 28 18.91 -6.34 9.68
C GLY A 28 18.03 -6.65 8.46
N ARG A 29 17.37 -7.81 8.48
CA ARG A 29 16.33 -8.20 7.51
C ARG A 29 14.97 -7.64 7.91
N HIS A 30 14.07 -7.49 6.94
CA HIS A 30 12.71 -7.07 7.23
C HIS A 30 12.04 -7.98 8.27
N TRP A 31 12.12 -9.31 8.11
CA TRP A 31 11.51 -10.22 9.08
C TRP A 31 12.12 -10.09 10.49
N GLU A 32 13.42 -9.81 10.61
CA GLU A 32 14.10 -9.59 11.90
C GLU A 32 13.57 -8.33 12.60
N ARG A 33 13.40 -7.24 11.84
CA ARG A 33 12.81 -5.99 12.33
C ARG A 33 11.34 -6.14 12.68
N ASN A 34 10.62 -7.03 11.98
CA ASN A 34 9.19 -7.19 12.11
C ASN A 34 8.76 -8.03 13.35
N GLN A 35 9.65 -8.81 13.97
CA GLN A 35 9.28 -9.71 15.08
C GLN A 35 8.60 -9.01 16.27
N GLY A 36 9.03 -7.79 16.60
CA GLY A 36 8.50 -7.03 17.74
C GLY A 36 7.37 -6.05 17.39
N ARG A 37 6.98 -5.97 16.11
CA ARG A 37 6.01 -4.97 15.64
C ARG A 37 4.58 -5.41 15.86
N ASP A 38 3.75 -4.43 16.20
CA ASP A 38 2.30 -4.55 16.32
C ASP A 38 1.67 -3.68 15.22
N PHE A 39 1.66 -4.22 14.00
CA PHE A 39 1.28 -3.48 12.78
C PHE A 39 -0.12 -2.89 12.85
N GLU A 40 -1.05 -3.57 13.53
CA GLU A 40 -2.44 -3.11 13.69
C GLU A 40 -2.50 -1.76 14.42
N LYS A 41 -1.55 -1.49 15.33
CA LYS A 41 -1.48 -0.22 16.09
C LYS A 41 -0.57 0.82 15.47
N GLU A 42 0.17 0.48 14.42
CA GLU A 42 1.02 1.43 13.72
C GLU A 42 0.16 2.35 12.85
N GLU A 43 0.67 3.55 12.57
CA GLU A 43 0.01 4.47 11.64
C GLU A 43 0.02 3.88 10.22
N ALA A 44 -1.13 3.99 9.54
CA ALA A 44 -1.28 3.49 8.18
C ALA A 44 -0.51 4.35 7.17
N CYS A 45 -0.51 5.67 7.36
CA CYS A 45 0.13 6.64 6.48
C CYS A 45 1.16 7.43 7.28
N LEU A 46 2.42 7.37 6.83
CA LEU A 46 3.54 8.12 7.39
C LEU A 46 3.97 9.18 6.38
N THR A 47 4.24 10.39 6.85
CA THR A 47 4.77 11.47 6.01
C THR A 47 6.11 11.95 6.55
N GLU A 48 7.10 11.97 5.66
CA GLU A 48 8.39 12.58 5.91
C GLU A 48 8.46 13.90 5.16
N ILE A 49 8.52 15.00 5.91
CA ILE A 49 8.47 16.36 5.36
C ILE A 49 9.78 17.06 5.69
N ARG A 50 10.36 17.71 4.68
CA ARG A 50 11.41 18.72 4.87
C ARG A 50 10.84 20.08 4.48
N ALA A 51 11.10 21.06 5.32
CA ALA A 51 10.69 22.43 5.10
C ALA A 51 11.82 23.42 5.38
N ASP A 52 11.73 24.61 4.81
CA ASP A 52 12.62 25.74 5.13
C ASP A 52 12.23 26.42 6.46
N GLU A 53 13.00 27.45 6.85
CA GLU A 53 12.74 28.22 8.08
C GLU A 53 11.37 28.94 8.09
N GLU A 54 10.75 29.14 6.93
CA GLU A 54 9.42 29.74 6.77
C GLU A 54 8.28 28.70 6.76
N GLY A 55 8.62 27.42 6.93
CA GLY A 55 7.68 26.29 6.92
C GLY A 55 7.19 25.93 5.52
N THR A 56 7.88 26.37 4.47
CA THR A 56 7.61 25.98 3.08
C THR A 56 8.18 24.60 2.83
N ILE A 57 7.31 23.68 2.39
CA ILE A 57 7.68 22.28 2.14
C ILE A 57 8.60 22.23 0.90
N THR A 58 9.76 21.62 1.06
CA THR A 58 10.74 21.40 -0.03
C THR A 58 10.78 19.94 -0.49
N GLU A 59 10.41 19.01 0.40
CA GLU A 59 10.36 17.59 0.12
C GLU A 59 9.23 16.97 0.95
N LEU A 60 8.42 16.13 0.32
CA LEU A 60 7.35 15.36 0.96
C LEU A 60 7.47 13.94 0.44
N MET A 61 7.66 12.99 1.35
CA MET A 61 7.59 11.57 1.04
C MET A 61 6.43 10.96 1.81
N VAL A 62 5.57 10.24 1.09
CA VAL A 62 4.46 9.49 1.68
C VAL A 62 4.84 8.02 1.69
N THR A 63 4.69 7.37 2.85
CA THR A 63 4.88 5.93 3.00
C THR A 63 3.64 5.33 3.63
N PHE A 64 3.04 4.36 2.96
CA PHE A 64 1.90 3.62 3.45
C PHE A 64 2.32 2.25 3.99
N ASN A 65 1.85 1.93 5.18
CA ASN A 65 2.19 0.70 5.88
C ASN A 65 1.63 -0.50 5.12
N LEU A 66 2.51 -1.44 4.75
CA LEU A 66 2.13 -2.61 3.95
C LEU A 66 1.04 -3.45 4.63
N TYR A 67 1.03 -3.55 5.96
CA TYR A 67 -0.03 -4.29 6.68
C TYR A 67 -1.40 -3.68 6.40
N HIS A 68 -1.53 -2.36 6.61
CA HIS A 68 -2.78 -1.63 6.41
C HIS A 68 -3.18 -1.61 4.93
N PHE A 69 -2.20 -1.51 4.02
CA PHE A 69 -2.44 -1.64 2.58
C PHE A 69 -3.09 -2.97 2.22
N LEU A 70 -2.45 -4.08 2.59
CA LEU A 70 -2.91 -5.41 2.25
C LEU A 70 -4.26 -5.71 2.91
N LYS A 71 -4.48 -5.25 4.14
CA LYS A 71 -5.77 -5.38 4.84
C LYS A 71 -6.91 -4.68 4.10
N ALA A 72 -6.67 -3.50 3.54
CA ALA A 72 -7.70 -2.73 2.84
C ALA A 72 -8.00 -3.24 1.42
N HIS A 73 -7.02 -3.85 0.75
CA HIS A 73 -7.13 -4.16 -0.68
C HIS A 73 -7.21 -5.65 -1.02
N LEU A 74 -7.07 -6.52 -0.03
CA LEU A 74 -7.17 -7.97 -0.21
C LEU A 74 -8.37 -8.56 0.51
N ASP A 75 -8.82 -9.68 -0.02
CA ASP A 75 -9.90 -10.47 0.55
C ASP A 75 -9.61 -11.96 0.44
N ILE A 76 -10.30 -12.74 1.27
CA ILE A 76 -10.24 -14.19 1.29
C ILE A 76 -11.67 -14.72 1.19
N ASP A 77 -11.90 -15.55 0.20
CA ASP A 77 -13.16 -16.22 -0.08
C ASP A 77 -12.96 -17.75 -0.19
N GLU A 78 -14.05 -18.47 -0.43
CA GLU A 78 -14.01 -19.93 -0.51
C GLU A 78 -13.08 -20.44 -1.63
N VAL A 79 -12.98 -19.70 -2.75
CA VAL A 79 -12.16 -20.07 -3.91
C VAL A 79 -10.67 -19.94 -3.56
N THR A 80 -10.27 -18.79 -3.03
CA THR A 80 -8.88 -18.51 -2.65
C THR A 80 -8.41 -19.41 -1.51
N GLU A 81 -9.29 -19.77 -0.57
CA GLU A 81 -8.99 -20.75 0.47
C GLU A 81 -8.76 -22.16 -0.08
N GLU A 82 -9.61 -22.61 -1.01
CA GLU A 82 -9.45 -23.92 -1.63
C GLU A 82 -8.15 -23.98 -2.44
N LEU A 83 -7.87 -22.93 -3.22
CA LEU A 83 -6.63 -22.80 -3.97
C LEU A 83 -5.40 -22.78 -3.06
N GLN A 84 -5.45 -22.03 -1.95
CA GLN A 84 -4.35 -21.97 -0.98
C GLN A 84 -4.05 -23.35 -0.42
N LYS A 85 -5.09 -24.11 -0.05
CA LYS A 85 -4.90 -25.47 0.48
C LYS A 85 -4.26 -26.39 -0.55
N LYS A 86 -4.75 -26.36 -1.81
CA LYS A 86 -4.14 -27.15 -2.91
C LYS A 86 -2.69 -26.75 -3.15
N PHE A 87 -2.39 -25.44 -3.09
CA PHE A 87 -1.05 -24.92 -3.29
C PHE A 87 -0.10 -25.35 -2.15
N ASP A 88 -0.54 -25.25 -0.89
CA ASP A 88 0.23 -25.70 0.27
C ASP A 88 0.57 -27.19 0.15
N GLU A 89 -0.40 -28.05 -0.22
CA GLU A 89 -0.17 -29.48 -0.45
C GLU A 89 0.79 -29.72 -1.62
N PHE A 90 0.60 -29.03 -2.74
CA PHE A 90 1.44 -29.15 -3.94
C PHE A 90 2.89 -28.72 -3.71
N SER A 91 3.10 -27.65 -2.93
CA SER A 91 4.43 -27.12 -2.62
C SER A 91 5.33 -28.09 -1.84
N GLN A 92 4.71 -29.07 -1.15
CA GLN A 92 5.41 -30.08 -0.36
C GLN A 92 5.67 -31.38 -1.13
N GLU A 93 5.32 -31.45 -2.42
CA GLU A 93 5.69 -32.59 -3.25
C GLU A 93 7.22 -32.65 -3.46
N ASP A 94 7.80 -33.86 -3.49
CA ASP A 94 9.25 -34.06 -3.65
C ASP A 94 9.84 -33.36 -4.90
N SER A 95 9.02 -33.22 -5.95
CA SER A 95 9.39 -32.52 -7.19
C SER A 95 9.44 -31.00 -7.05
N GLN A 96 8.84 -30.43 -6.01
CA GLN A 96 8.65 -28.98 -5.84
C GLN A 96 9.52 -28.40 -4.73
N ILE A 97 9.83 -29.17 -3.68
CA ILE A 97 10.58 -28.71 -2.49
C ILE A 97 11.93 -28.04 -2.81
N LYS A 98 12.56 -28.38 -3.94
CA LYS A 98 13.88 -27.85 -4.32
C LYS A 98 13.82 -26.70 -5.32
N GLU A 99 12.63 -26.38 -5.80
CA GLU A 99 12.42 -25.38 -6.84
C GLU A 99 12.20 -23.99 -6.23
N THR A 100 12.28 -22.97 -7.09
CA THR A 100 11.96 -21.60 -6.68
C THR A 100 10.45 -21.42 -6.54
N TRP A 101 10.01 -20.45 -5.75
CA TRP A 101 8.59 -20.17 -5.61
C TRP A 101 7.92 -19.78 -6.93
N GLU A 102 8.67 -19.16 -7.85
CA GLU A 102 8.25 -18.86 -9.22
C GLU A 102 7.97 -20.13 -10.02
N ASP A 103 8.86 -21.11 -9.96
CA ASP A 103 8.71 -22.39 -10.66
C ASP A 103 7.56 -23.19 -10.07
N VAL A 104 7.43 -23.24 -8.73
CA VAL A 104 6.32 -23.91 -8.04
C VAL A 104 4.96 -23.29 -8.43
N GLN A 105 4.85 -21.96 -8.49
CA GLN A 105 3.63 -21.28 -8.94
C GLN A 105 3.29 -21.63 -10.40
N LYS A 106 4.29 -21.60 -11.28
CA LYS A 106 4.10 -21.92 -12.69
C LYS A 106 3.65 -23.37 -12.90
N ASP A 107 4.27 -24.31 -12.19
CA ASP A 107 3.91 -25.72 -12.26
C ASP A 107 2.52 -25.97 -11.66
N PHE A 108 2.18 -25.29 -10.56
CA PHE A 108 0.84 -25.31 -9.99
C PHE A 108 -0.20 -24.83 -10.99
N CYS A 109 0.01 -23.66 -11.61
CA CYS A 109 -0.93 -23.12 -12.57
C CYS A 109 -1.13 -24.07 -13.76
N LYS A 110 -0.04 -24.67 -14.26
CA LYS A 110 -0.12 -25.67 -15.33
C LYS A 110 -0.88 -26.93 -14.91
N ARG A 111 -0.69 -27.41 -13.68
CA ARG A 111 -1.34 -28.62 -13.18
C ARG A 111 -2.85 -28.44 -13.01
N TYR A 112 -3.27 -27.28 -12.55
CA TYR A 112 -4.67 -26.97 -12.24
C TYR A 112 -5.38 -26.15 -13.33
N ASN A 113 -4.77 -26.04 -14.53
CA ASN A 113 -5.32 -25.31 -15.67
C ASN A 113 -5.67 -23.84 -15.37
N ILE A 114 -4.85 -23.18 -14.55
CA ILE A 114 -4.98 -21.79 -14.17
C ILE A 114 -4.24 -20.93 -15.20
N ASN A 115 -4.88 -19.86 -15.64
CA ASN A 115 -4.32 -18.91 -16.57
C ASN A 115 -3.44 -17.90 -15.82
N ALA A 116 -2.12 -18.02 -15.96
CA ALA A 116 -1.19 -17.03 -15.42
C ALA A 116 -1.17 -15.79 -16.31
N LYS A 117 -1.47 -14.63 -15.73
CA LYS A 117 -1.51 -13.33 -16.41
C LYS A 117 -0.15 -12.64 -16.27
N ASN A 118 -0.08 -11.55 -15.50
CA ASN A 118 1.13 -10.76 -15.32
C ASN A 118 1.82 -11.08 -13.98
N SER A 119 3.10 -10.74 -13.86
CA SER A 119 3.79 -10.71 -12.57
C SER A 119 4.72 -9.51 -12.49
N TYR A 120 4.73 -8.87 -11.32
CA TYR A 120 5.52 -7.67 -11.08
C TYR A 120 6.10 -7.66 -9.67
N TYR A 121 7.21 -6.94 -9.52
CA TYR A 121 7.93 -6.75 -8.27
C TYR A 121 8.04 -5.25 -7.97
N THR A 122 7.45 -4.80 -6.86
CA THR A 122 7.30 -3.37 -6.55
C THR A 122 8.62 -2.62 -6.44
N TYR A 123 9.73 -3.29 -6.13
CA TYR A 123 11.06 -2.67 -6.12
C TYR A 123 11.43 -1.98 -7.45
N ASN A 124 10.90 -2.50 -8.58
CA ASN A 124 11.15 -1.92 -9.89
C ASN A 124 10.23 -0.73 -10.22
N PHE A 125 9.35 -0.36 -9.29
CA PHE A 125 8.35 0.69 -9.43
C PHE A 125 8.48 1.68 -8.26
N GLY A 126 8.22 2.96 -8.51
CA GLY A 126 8.08 3.93 -7.42
C GLY A 126 6.73 3.70 -6.74
N THR A 127 6.71 2.95 -5.64
CA THR A 127 5.50 2.73 -4.83
C THR A 127 5.61 3.44 -3.50
N ILE A 128 4.47 3.75 -2.88
CA ILE A 128 4.41 4.33 -1.53
C ILE A 128 4.50 3.26 -0.44
N LEU A 129 4.62 1.99 -0.78
CA LEU A 129 4.56 0.91 0.20
C LEU A 129 5.79 0.90 1.11
N SER A 130 5.59 0.66 2.41
CA SER A 130 6.68 0.59 3.39
C SER A 130 7.63 -0.60 3.20
N GLN A 131 7.27 -1.56 2.36
CA GLN A 131 8.01 -2.78 2.09
C GLN A 131 7.59 -3.36 0.73
N ASP A 132 8.54 -3.96 0.03
CA ASP A 132 8.29 -4.48 -1.32
C ASP A 132 7.51 -5.80 -1.34
N ILE A 133 6.74 -6.00 -2.40
CA ILE A 133 5.97 -7.22 -2.68
C ILE A 133 6.16 -7.70 -4.12
N VAL A 134 6.02 -9.01 -4.31
CA VAL A 134 5.88 -9.63 -5.63
C VAL A 134 4.47 -10.14 -5.78
N VAL A 135 3.83 -9.78 -6.88
CA VAL A 135 2.47 -10.20 -7.23
C VAL A 135 2.54 -11.01 -8.52
N ALA A 136 1.82 -12.13 -8.56
CA ALA A 136 1.54 -12.85 -9.80
C ALA A 136 0.02 -13.02 -9.95
N GLU A 137 -0.53 -12.43 -11.00
CA GLU A 137 -1.95 -12.44 -11.31
C GLU A 137 -2.33 -13.72 -12.03
N CYS A 138 -3.44 -14.31 -11.62
CA CYS A 138 -3.94 -15.57 -12.14
C CYS A 138 -5.46 -15.53 -12.25
N GLU A 139 -5.99 -16.36 -13.14
CA GLU A 139 -7.43 -16.52 -13.36
C GLU A 139 -7.75 -18.01 -13.46
N THR A 140 -8.80 -18.44 -12.78
CA THR A 140 -9.30 -19.82 -12.87
C THR A 140 -9.98 -20.05 -14.22
N GLU A 141 -10.22 -21.32 -14.59
CA GLU A 141 -10.96 -21.64 -15.82
C GLU A 141 -12.40 -21.09 -15.82
N ASP A 142 -12.98 -20.91 -14.62
CA ASP A 142 -14.31 -20.35 -14.41
C ASP A 142 -14.33 -18.80 -14.44
N GLY A 143 -13.17 -18.15 -14.61
CA GLY A 143 -13.04 -16.70 -14.73
C GLY A 143 -12.88 -15.95 -13.41
N GLU A 144 -12.55 -16.64 -12.31
CA GLU A 144 -12.29 -16.01 -11.01
C GLU A 144 -10.84 -15.52 -10.94
N ASP A 145 -10.67 -14.23 -10.67
CA ASP A 145 -9.37 -13.57 -10.55
C ASP A 145 -8.79 -13.69 -9.14
N PHE A 146 -7.51 -14.04 -9.06
CA PHE A 146 -6.76 -14.07 -7.81
C PHE A 146 -5.28 -13.73 -8.03
N ILE A 147 -4.57 -13.50 -6.94
CA ILE A 147 -3.13 -13.24 -6.96
C ILE A 147 -2.38 -14.22 -6.07
N PHE A 148 -1.17 -14.58 -6.49
CA PHE A 148 -0.12 -15.00 -5.56
C PHE A 148 0.62 -13.76 -5.08
N LEU A 149 0.66 -13.56 -3.76
CA LEU A 149 1.40 -12.49 -3.12
C LEU A 149 2.59 -13.07 -2.35
N ARG A 150 3.75 -12.43 -2.48
CA ARG A 150 4.91 -12.64 -1.63
C ARG A 150 5.43 -11.32 -1.12
N VAL A 151 5.82 -11.28 0.16
CA VAL A 151 6.44 -10.12 0.78
C VAL A 151 7.96 -10.24 0.73
N HIS A 152 8.67 -9.16 0.42
CA HIS A 152 10.12 -9.12 0.48
C HIS A 152 10.61 -8.98 1.92
N ASN A 153 10.84 -10.10 2.61
CA ASN A 153 11.29 -10.13 4.00
C ASN A 153 12.83 -10.18 4.15
N GLY A 154 13.57 -10.12 3.04
CA GLY A 154 15.02 -10.19 2.97
C GLY A 154 15.73 -8.92 3.42
N CYS A 155 17.02 -8.81 3.08
CA CYS A 155 17.75 -7.56 3.22
C CYS A 155 18.04 -6.91 1.86
N ASP A 156 18.16 -7.72 0.83
CA ASP A 156 18.47 -7.33 -0.53
C ASP A 156 17.37 -7.81 -1.49
N ALA A 157 17.05 -6.97 -2.48
CA ALA A 157 15.96 -7.20 -3.45
C ALA A 157 16.06 -8.51 -4.25
N ARG A 158 17.21 -9.21 -4.21
CA ARG A 158 17.45 -10.49 -4.92
C ARG A 158 16.98 -11.73 -4.15
N GLY A 159 16.50 -11.60 -2.92
CA GLY A 159 16.01 -12.77 -2.18
C GLY A 159 15.32 -12.46 -0.86
N GLY A 160 14.85 -13.52 -0.19
CA GLY A 160 14.17 -13.42 1.09
C GLY A 160 12.67 -13.16 0.98
N PHE A 161 12.02 -13.64 -0.08
CA PHE A 161 10.56 -13.56 -0.24
C PHE A 161 9.85 -14.62 0.60
N THR A 162 8.68 -14.27 1.13
CA THR A 162 7.81 -15.21 1.86
C THR A 162 7.30 -16.33 0.96
N ALA A 163 6.78 -17.39 1.57
CA ALA A 163 5.95 -18.34 0.84
C ALA A 163 4.75 -17.61 0.18
N PRO A 164 4.36 -17.99 -1.05
CA PRO A 164 3.20 -17.41 -1.72
C PRO A 164 1.93 -17.63 -0.92
N LYS A 165 1.12 -16.57 -0.82
CA LYS A 165 -0.25 -16.64 -0.34
C LYS A 165 -1.22 -16.16 -1.40
N ILE A 166 -2.38 -16.82 -1.48
CA ILE A 166 -3.40 -16.60 -2.49
C ILE A 166 -4.49 -15.71 -1.92
N PHE A 167 -4.82 -14.64 -2.65
CA PHE A 167 -5.84 -13.67 -2.26
C PHE A 167 -6.66 -13.24 -3.45
N ARG A 168 -7.86 -12.74 -3.16
CA ARG A 168 -8.60 -11.88 -4.09
C ARG A 168 -8.12 -10.45 -3.87
N LYS A 169 -7.93 -9.69 -4.95
CA LYS A 169 -7.59 -8.27 -4.87
C LYS A 169 -8.78 -7.41 -5.30
N CYS A 170 -8.86 -6.18 -4.79
CA CYS A 170 -9.79 -5.19 -5.32
C CYS A 170 -9.33 -4.65 -6.69
N GLU A 171 -10.24 -3.99 -7.41
CA GLU A 171 -9.98 -3.43 -8.75
C GLU A 171 -8.88 -2.35 -8.76
N TYR A 172 -8.73 -1.63 -7.66
CA TYR A 172 -7.80 -0.50 -7.53
C TYR A 172 -6.43 -0.87 -6.94
N PHE A 173 -6.17 -2.16 -6.69
CA PHE A 173 -4.96 -2.61 -6.00
C PHE A 173 -3.68 -2.01 -6.60
N GLU A 174 -3.52 -2.03 -7.93
CA GLU A 174 -2.34 -1.49 -8.59
C GLU A 174 -2.21 0.03 -8.47
N ILE A 175 -3.32 0.73 -8.65
CA ILE A 175 -3.37 2.20 -8.61
C ILE A 175 -3.08 2.68 -7.19
N ALA A 176 -3.62 2.00 -6.17
CA ALA A 176 -3.44 2.36 -4.78
C ALA A 176 -1.99 2.23 -4.28
N MET A 177 -1.13 1.48 -4.99
CA MET A 177 0.31 1.41 -4.67
C MET A 177 1.08 2.70 -4.97
N SER A 178 0.53 3.64 -5.74
CA SER A 178 1.13 4.95 -6.02
C SER A 178 0.17 6.13 -5.82
N ALA A 179 -1.13 5.87 -5.71
CA ALA A 179 -2.14 6.92 -5.56
C ALA A 179 -2.29 7.36 -4.10
N CYS A 180 -1.93 8.62 -3.83
CA CYS A 180 -2.16 9.24 -2.54
C CYS A 180 -2.90 10.56 -2.67
N SER A 181 -3.49 11.00 -1.57
CA SER A 181 -4.33 12.18 -1.52
C SER A 181 -4.04 13.01 -0.28
N ALA A 182 -4.27 14.31 -0.40
CA ALA A 182 -4.11 15.27 0.67
C ALA A 182 -5.40 16.08 0.78
N TYR A 183 -6.03 16.07 1.95
CA TYR A 183 -7.30 16.75 2.19
C TYR A 183 -7.19 17.76 3.32
N CYS A 184 -7.73 18.96 3.09
CA CYS A 184 -7.82 19.96 4.14
C CYS A 184 -9.08 19.77 5.00
N TYR A 185 -8.89 19.56 6.32
CA TYR A 185 -9.98 19.45 7.29
C TYR A 185 -10.38 20.80 7.93
N GLY A 186 -9.93 21.91 7.35
CA GLY A 186 -10.24 23.24 7.86
C GLY A 186 -11.71 23.61 7.75
N LYS A 187 -12.24 24.27 8.78
CA LYS A 187 -13.57 24.87 8.76
C LYS A 187 -13.40 26.38 8.63
N SER A 188 -13.86 26.97 7.52
CA SER A 188 -13.76 28.42 7.36
C SER A 188 -14.96 29.14 7.98
N GLU A 189 -14.72 30.20 8.76
CA GLU A 189 -15.78 31.02 9.39
C GLU A 189 -16.64 31.82 8.37
N GLY A 190 -16.27 31.83 7.09
CA GLY A 190 -16.92 32.63 6.04
C GLY A 190 -17.81 31.86 5.05
N MET A 191 -17.90 30.53 5.15
CA MET A 191 -18.73 29.74 4.22
C MET A 191 -20.15 29.56 4.77
N LYS A 192 -21.14 30.09 4.06
CA LYS A 192 -22.56 29.87 4.37
C LYS A 192 -23.02 28.53 3.81
N GLU A 193 -23.82 27.81 4.60
CA GLU A 193 -24.57 26.63 4.18
C GLU A 193 -25.33 26.99 2.88
N GLY A 194 -25.06 26.26 1.80
CA GLY A 194 -25.83 26.39 0.57
C GLY A 194 -27.19 25.75 0.79
N GLU A 195 -28.25 26.32 0.20
CA GLU A 195 -29.57 25.67 0.17
C GLU A 195 -29.44 24.26 -0.42
N THR A 196 -30.06 23.29 0.25
CA THR A 196 -30.12 21.87 -0.11
C THR A 196 -30.40 21.67 -1.60
N GLY A 197 -29.37 21.23 -2.33
CA GLY A 197 -29.45 20.76 -3.71
C GLY A 197 -29.13 19.27 -3.74
N LEU A 198 -29.54 18.58 -4.80
CA LEU A 198 -29.62 17.12 -4.98
C LEU A 198 -28.33 16.28 -4.72
N PHE A 199 -27.24 16.91 -4.27
CA PHE A 199 -25.99 16.32 -3.79
C PHE A 199 -25.56 17.07 -2.52
N ASP A 200 -26.14 16.71 -1.37
CA ASP A 200 -25.95 17.39 -0.09
C ASP A 200 -24.58 17.06 0.55
N LEU A 201 -23.57 17.91 0.32
CA LEU A 201 -22.44 18.05 1.25
C LEU A 201 -22.47 19.46 1.86
N PRO A 202 -22.57 19.61 3.20
CA PRO A 202 -22.65 20.92 3.83
C PRO A 202 -21.33 21.70 3.62
N ASN A 203 -21.45 22.95 3.17
CA ASN A 203 -20.37 23.91 2.86
C ASN A 203 -19.48 24.33 4.05
N GLN A 204 -19.22 23.46 5.04
CA GLN A 204 -18.45 23.81 6.24
C GLN A 204 -16.96 23.47 6.14
N TYR A 205 -16.51 22.82 5.06
CA TYR A 205 -15.14 22.34 4.92
C TYR A 205 -14.39 23.07 3.79
N CYS A 206 -13.11 23.36 4.03
CA CYS A 206 -12.19 23.80 3.00
C CYS A 206 -12.18 22.74 1.89
N ARG A 207 -12.42 23.16 0.65
CA ARG A 207 -12.47 22.27 -0.52
C ARG A 207 -11.10 22.05 -1.15
N ASN A 208 -10.03 22.43 -0.46
CA ASN A 208 -8.69 22.20 -0.98
C ASN A 208 -8.35 20.72 -0.76
N ASN A 209 -8.25 20.00 -1.85
CA ASN A 209 -7.86 18.61 -1.94
C ASN A 209 -6.84 18.45 -3.07
N TRP A 210 -5.94 17.51 -2.91
CA TRP A 210 -4.94 17.17 -3.90
C TRP A 210 -4.81 15.67 -4.02
N ILE A 211 -4.41 15.23 -5.19
CA ILE A 211 -4.11 13.84 -5.51
C ILE A 211 -2.72 13.76 -6.13
N SER A 212 -2.07 12.63 -5.96
CA SER A 212 -0.85 12.23 -6.64
C SER A 212 -1.05 10.80 -7.10
N ASP A 213 -0.61 10.48 -8.32
CA ASP A 213 -0.66 9.15 -8.92
C ASP A 213 0.74 8.53 -9.11
N ASP A 214 1.78 9.22 -8.66
CA ASP A 214 3.20 8.90 -8.86
C ASP A 214 3.99 8.72 -7.55
N GLY A 215 3.27 8.41 -6.47
CA GLY A 215 3.86 8.14 -5.16
C GLY A 215 4.15 9.38 -4.33
N GLY A 216 3.44 10.48 -4.59
CA GLY A 216 3.57 11.74 -3.86
C GLY A 216 4.64 12.67 -4.41
N TYR A 217 5.14 12.41 -5.64
CA TYR A 217 6.17 13.24 -6.26
C TYR A 217 5.55 14.48 -6.91
N ASP A 218 4.53 14.30 -7.75
CA ASP A 218 3.72 15.38 -8.31
C ASP A 218 2.33 15.41 -7.65
N TRP A 219 1.83 16.61 -7.36
CA TRP A 219 0.53 16.83 -6.72
C TRP A 219 -0.39 17.69 -7.58
N TYR A 220 -1.59 17.20 -7.83
CA TYR A 220 -2.59 17.85 -8.65
C TYR A 220 -3.77 18.29 -7.79
N PHE A 221 -4.25 19.51 -8.01
CA PHE A 221 -5.43 20.01 -7.31
C PHE A 221 -6.69 19.28 -7.77
N ASP A 222 -7.41 18.67 -6.83
CA ASP A 222 -8.61 17.85 -7.08
C ASP A 222 -9.92 18.64 -6.77
N GLY A 223 -9.86 19.97 -6.85
CA GLY A 223 -11.02 20.83 -6.56
C GLY A 223 -11.76 21.23 -7.83
N CYS A 224 -13.10 21.19 -7.80
CA CYS A 224 -13.96 21.70 -8.89
C CYS A 224 -13.97 23.25 -8.97
N THR A 225 -12.81 23.90 -9.04
CA THR A 225 -12.71 25.36 -9.20
C THR A 225 -11.73 25.72 -10.31
N LEU A 226 -11.96 26.86 -10.96
CA LEU A 226 -11.13 27.36 -12.07
C LEU A 226 -9.72 27.81 -11.66
N ASN A 227 -9.42 27.83 -10.35
CA ASN A 227 -8.14 28.27 -9.82
C ASN A 227 -7.42 27.07 -9.20
N GLU A 228 -6.66 26.34 -10.02
CA GLU A 228 -5.75 25.31 -9.53
C GLU A 228 -4.83 25.89 -8.46
N LYS A 229 -4.67 25.17 -7.35
CA LYS A 229 -3.79 25.56 -6.25
C LYS A 229 -2.70 24.52 -6.10
N ASP A 230 -1.46 24.96 -6.20
CA ASP A 230 -0.31 24.12 -5.88
C ASP A 230 -0.31 23.73 -4.40
N LEU A 231 -0.04 22.46 -4.09
CA LEU A 231 -0.03 21.94 -2.73
C LEU A 231 1.01 22.67 -1.88
N PHE A 232 2.25 22.76 -2.38
CA PHE A 232 3.39 23.30 -1.63
C PHE A 232 3.27 24.81 -1.38
N ALA A 233 2.59 25.55 -2.27
CA ALA A 233 2.24 26.95 -2.07
C ALA A 233 1.09 27.16 -1.06
N THR A 234 0.20 26.17 -0.91
CA THR A 234 -1.02 26.29 -0.09
C THR A 234 -0.86 25.72 1.32
N VAL A 235 0.13 24.84 1.52
CA VAL A 235 0.38 24.14 2.78
C VAL A 235 1.62 24.69 3.46
N ARG A 236 1.60 24.72 4.79
CA ARG A 236 2.77 24.98 5.63
C ARG A 236 3.02 23.80 6.55
N TYR A 237 4.27 23.46 6.76
CA TYR A 237 4.67 22.51 7.78
C TYR A 237 4.92 23.22 9.10
N ASP A 238 4.52 22.58 10.19
CA ASP A 238 4.73 23.06 11.56
C ASP A 238 5.66 22.08 12.29
N GLU A 239 6.88 22.53 12.55
CA GLU A 239 7.95 21.71 13.13
C GLU A 239 7.67 21.28 14.58
N GLU A 240 6.92 22.06 15.34
CA GLU A 240 6.62 21.76 16.74
C GLU A 240 5.58 20.63 16.84
N THR A 241 4.56 20.69 15.98
CA THR A 241 3.47 19.72 15.97
C THR A 241 3.72 18.53 15.03
N LYS A 242 4.71 18.64 14.14
CA LYS A 242 5.00 17.68 13.06
C LYS A 242 3.81 17.46 12.13
N LYS A 243 3.03 18.52 11.88
CA LYS A 243 1.79 18.49 11.08
C LYS A 243 1.79 19.51 9.95
N CYS A 244 0.95 19.27 8.95
CA CYS A 244 0.71 20.19 7.85
C CYS A 244 -0.59 20.98 8.07
N TYR A 245 -0.56 22.26 7.75
CA TYR A 245 -1.72 23.15 7.85
C TYR A 245 -1.93 23.94 6.57
N CYS A 246 -3.18 24.14 6.19
CA CYS A 246 -3.54 25.03 5.09
C CYS A 246 -3.25 26.49 5.49
N ARG A 247 -2.50 27.21 4.66
CA ARG A 247 -2.18 28.63 4.85
C ARG A 247 -3.41 29.54 4.81
N GLU A 248 -4.47 29.13 4.10
CA GLU A 248 -5.67 29.92 3.90
C GLU A 248 -6.66 29.81 5.05
N CYS A 249 -6.94 28.59 5.52
CA CYS A 249 -7.98 28.35 6.54
C CYS A 249 -7.44 27.86 7.89
N GLY A 250 -6.13 27.58 7.99
CA GLY A 250 -5.51 27.06 9.21
C GLY A 250 -5.87 25.60 9.52
N GLY A 251 -6.65 24.93 8.67
CA GLY A 251 -7.03 23.54 8.85
C GLY A 251 -5.87 22.56 8.67
N GLU A 252 -5.89 21.47 9.42
CA GLU A 252 -4.93 20.37 9.26
C GLU A 252 -5.10 19.71 7.88
N ILE A 253 -3.97 19.39 7.25
CA ILE A 253 -3.91 18.59 6.03
C ILE A 253 -3.66 17.15 6.42
N ILE A 254 -4.54 16.26 5.98
CA ILE A 254 -4.41 14.82 6.19
C ILE A 254 -4.01 14.18 4.87
N PHE A 255 -2.97 13.35 4.93
CA PHE A 255 -2.52 12.54 3.82
C PHE A 255 -3.10 11.13 3.95
N SER A 256 -3.61 10.58 2.86
CA SER A 256 -4.23 9.26 2.81
C SER A 256 -3.90 8.56 1.50
N VAL A 257 -4.19 7.27 1.44
CA VAL A 257 -4.11 6.46 0.22
C VAL A 257 -5.52 6.16 -0.25
N THR A 258 -5.70 6.15 -1.56
CA THR A 258 -6.99 5.88 -2.21
C THR A 258 -7.59 4.58 -1.67
N GLU A 259 -8.90 4.59 -1.36
CA GLU A 259 -9.67 3.42 -0.91
C GLU A 259 -9.11 2.67 0.33
N SER A 260 -8.36 3.35 1.21
CA SER A 260 -7.70 2.73 2.37
C SER A 260 -8.36 3.03 3.73
N TRP A 261 -9.69 3.22 3.75
CA TRP A 261 -10.45 3.66 4.93
C TRP A 261 -10.86 2.55 5.89
#